data_AF-A0A2V9SCZ8-F1
#
_entry.id   AF-A0A2V9SCZ8-F1
#
_cell.length_a   1.000
_cell.length_b   1.000
_cell.length_c   1.000
_cell.angle_alpha   90.00
_cell.angle_beta   90.00
_cell.angle_gamma   90.00
#
_symmetry.space_group_name_H-M   'P 1'
#
loop_
_entity.id
_entity.type
_entity.pdbx_description
1 polymer ?
#
loop_
_entity_poly.entity_id
_entity_poly.type
_entity_poly.pdbx_seq_one_letter_code
_entity_poly.pdbx_strand_id
1 'polypeptide(L)'
;MAWLWTYHAERSPPAPFWGSTELDTLLFMPPIVMEDQNLPDQLQLGAEPVHFLWVVPLTTPGCNLKLEKGFDVILGLFEQHRHPHVFDPHRKSYV
;
A
#
# COMPACT_ATOMS: atom_id res chain seq x y z
N MET A 1 -21.11 5.46 0.76
CA MET A 1 -19.78 6.10 0.70
C MET A 1 -18.82 5.21 1.47
N ALA A 2 -17.88 4.57 0.79
CA ALA A 2 -16.78 3.88 1.46
C ALA A 2 -15.63 4.89 1.62
N TRP A 3 -15.17 5.08 2.85
CA TRP A 3 -13.98 5.89 3.14
C TRP A 3 -12.74 4.99 2.97
N LEU A 4 -11.70 5.49 2.30
CA LEU A 4 -10.41 4.80 2.20
C LEU A 4 -9.65 5.05 3.51
N TRP A 5 -9.56 4.03 4.36
CA TRP A 5 -8.85 4.09 5.64
C TRP A 5 -7.43 3.54 5.53
N THR A 6 -6.51 4.03 6.37
CA THR A 6 -5.20 3.39 6.57
C THR A 6 -5.35 1.91 6.88
N TYR A 7 -4.48 1.10 6.27
CA TYR A 7 -4.46 -0.36 6.33
C TYR A 7 -5.64 -1.06 5.65
N HIS A 8 -6.44 -0.33 4.88
CA HIS A 8 -7.45 -0.94 4.02
C HIS A 8 -6.78 -1.60 2.81
N ALA A 9 -7.28 -2.78 2.45
CA ALA A 9 -6.90 -3.46 1.23
C ALA A 9 -8.15 -3.64 0.37
N GLU A 10 -8.16 -3.04 -0.82
CA GLU A 10 -9.28 -3.11 -1.75
C GLU A 10 -8.87 -3.89 -3.00
N ARG A 11 -9.71 -4.84 -3.41
CA ARG A 11 -9.57 -5.53 -4.70
C ARG A 11 -10.33 -4.74 -5.76
N SER A 12 -9.66 -4.35 -6.85
CA SER A 12 -10.25 -3.57 -7.96
C SER A 12 -9.27 -3.60 -9.15
N PRO A 13 -9.54 -3.98 -10.42
CA PRO A 13 -10.64 -4.72 -11.08
C PRO A 13 -10.08 -6.08 -11.65
N PRO A 14 -10.60 -6.76 -12.72
CA PRO A 14 -10.29 -8.17 -13.03
C PRO A 14 -8.90 -8.41 -13.67
N ALA A 15 -8.08 -7.36 -13.79
CA ALA A 15 -6.75 -7.42 -14.38
C ALA A 15 -5.72 -6.77 -13.43
N PRO A 16 -4.48 -7.29 -13.36
CA PRO A 16 -3.45 -6.70 -12.51
C PRO A 16 -3.10 -5.25 -12.90
N PHE A 17 -2.64 -4.47 -11.93
CA PHE A 17 -2.38 -3.05 -12.07
C PHE A 17 -1.18 -2.74 -12.96
N TRP A 18 -1.33 -1.69 -13.77
CA TRP A 18 -0.24 -0.92 -14.39
C TRP A 18 0.84 -1.77 -15.08
N GLY A 19 0.43 -2.79 -15.83
CA GLY A 19 1.33 -3.65 -16.61
C GLY A 19 1.93 -4.81 -15.82
N SER A 20 1.53 -4.99 -14.55
CA SER A 20 1.84 -6.21 -13.81
C SER A 20 1.07 -7.41 -14.35
N THR A 21 1.56 -8.61 -14.02
CA THR A 21 0.85 -9.88 -14.25
C THR A 21 0.24 -10.46 -12.99
N GLU A 22 0.56 -9.93 -11.81
CA GLU A 22 0.24 -10.55 -10.51
C GLU A 22 -0.29 -9.58 -9.45
N LEU A 23 -0.02 -8.27 -9.56
CA LEU A 23 -0.41 -7.26 -8.58
C LEU A 23 -1.86 -6.79 -8.82
N ASP A 24 -2.82 -7.22 -8.01
CA ASP A 24 -4.27 -7.09 -8.26
C ASP A 24 -5.07 -6.49 -7.08
N THR A 25 -4.40 -6.17 -5.98
CA THR A 25 -5.00 -5.56 -4.78
C THR A 25 -4.26 -4.28 -4.39
N LEU A 26 -4.96 -3.22 -4.01
CA LEU A 26 -4.33 -2.01 -3.45
C LEU A 26 -4.36 -2.05 -1.93
N LEU A 27 -3.19 -1.89 -1.31
CA LEU A 27 -3.04 -1.63 0.12
C LEU A 27 -2.78 -0.14 0.32
N PHE A 28 -3.58 0.50 1.16
CA PHE A 28 -3.39 1.89 1.58
C PHE A 28 -2.69 1.91 2.94
N MET A 29 -1.58 2.64 3.06
CA MET A 29 -0.81 2.72 4.31
C MET A 29 -0.14 4.08 4.47
N PRO A 30 0.31 4.46 5.68
CA PRO A 30 1.16 5.64 5.84
C PRO A 30 2.46 5.52 5.02
N PRO A 31 3.08 6.63 4.59
CA PRO A 31 4.37 6.60 3.92
C PRO A 31 5.46 5.96 4.79
N ILE A 32 6.25 5.04 4.21
CA ILE A 32 7.43 4.47 4.89
C ILE A 32 8.72 5.25 4.59
N VAL A 33 8.68 6.15 3.61
CA VAL A 33 9.78 7.07 3.34
C VAL A 33 9.72 8.18 4.39
N MET A 34 10.78 8.31 5.19
CA MET A 34 10.82 9.21 6.35
C MET A 34 10.55 10.67 5.97
N GLU A 35 11.03 11.13 4.80
CA GLU A 35 10.77 12.48 4.31
C GLU A 35 9.27 12.74 4.06
N ASP A 36 8.55 11.71 3.60
CA ASP A 36 7.13 11.81 3.29
C ASP A 36 6.23 11.84 4.53
N GLN A 37 6.74 11.42 5.69
CA GLN A 37 5.97 11.38 6.94
C GLN A 37 5.68 12.78 7.49
N ASN A 38 6.49 13.78 7.14
CA ASN A 38 6.31 15.16 7.56
C ASN A 38 5.58 16.03 6.51
N LEU A 39 5.30 15.48 5.32
CA LEU A 39 4.53 16.18 4.28
C LEU A 39 3.10 16.57 4.73
N PRO A 40 2.35 15.73 5.49
CA PRO A 40 1.06 16.13 6.06
C PRO A 40 1.12 17.44 6.85
N ASP A 41 2.18 17.65 7.63
CA ASP A 41 2.33 18.85 8.48
C ASP A 41 2.68 20.11 7.67
N GLN A 42 3.22 19.92 6.46
CA GLN A 42 3.64 20.99 5.57
C GLN A 42 2.53 21.40 4.58
N LEU A 43 1.55 20.53 4.32
CA LEU A 43 0.46 20.79 3.38
C LEU A 43 -0.82 21.21 4.11
N GLN A 44 -1.11 22.51 4.11
CA GLN A 44 -2.38 23.05 4.62
C GLN A 44 -3.36 23.31 3.48
N LEU A 45 -4.43 22.50 3.40
CA LEU A 45 -5.58 22.74 2.52
C LEU A 45 -6.72 23.33 3.36
N GLY A 46 -6.71 24.65 3.53
CA GLY A 46 -7.68 25.33 4.38
C GLY A 46 -7.51 24.96 5.86
N ALA A 47 -8.60 24.67 6.55
CA ALA A 47 -8.60 24.30 7.97
C ALA A 47 -8.60 22.79 8.23
N GLU A 48 -8.65 21.97 7.17
CA GLU A 48 -8.81 20.52 7.30
C GLU A 48 -7.44 19.82 7.26
N PRO A 49 -7.19 18.82 8.13
CA PRO A 49 -5.96 18.05 8.10
C PRO A 49 -5.89 17.19 6.83
N VAL A 50 -4.74 17.18 6.18
CA VAL A 50 -4.47 16.35 4.99
C VAL A 50 -3.65 15.14 5.40
N HIS A 51 -4.16 13.95 5.10
CA HIS A 51 -3.41 12.71 5.31
C HIS A 51 -2.94 12.15 3.98
N PHE A 52 -1.66 11.80 3.92
CA PHE A 52 -1.09 11.13 2.76
C PHE A 52 -1.20 9.61 2.95
N LEU A 53 -1.73 8.94 1.93
CA LEU A 53 -1.77 7.50 1.85
C LEU A 53 -0.82 7.05 0.75
N TRP A 54 0.06 6.14 1.12
CA TRP A 54 0.87 5.39 0.19
C TRP A 54 0.06 4.20 -0.33
N VAL A 55 0.12 4.02 -1.65
CA VAL A 55 -0.63 2.99 -2.36
C VAL A 55 0.34 1.92 -2.80
N VAL A 56 0.20 0.73 -2.20
CA VAL A 56 1.08 -0.40 -2.45
C VAL A 56 0.30 -1.54 -3.11
N PRO A 57 0.58 -1.87 -4.38
CA PRO A 57 -0.02 -3.03 -5.00
C PRO A 57 0.47 -4.34 -4.39
N LEU A 58 -0.48 -5.17 -3.95
CA LEU A 58 -0.30 -6.53 -3.48
C LEU A 58 -0.85 -7.52 -4.52
N THR A 59 -0.38 -8.76 -4.42
CA THR A 59 -1.02 -9.89 -5.08
C THR A 59 -2.18 -10.41 -4.21
N THR A 60 -3.11 -11.17 -4.79
CA THR A 60 -4.19 -11.85 -4.05
C THR A 60 -3.66 -12.65 -2.84
N PRO A 61 -2.60 -13.48 -2.96
CA PRO A 61 -2.00 -14.15 -1.80
C PRO A 61 -1.52 -13.19 -0.70
N GLY A 62 -0.89 -12.08 -1.07
CA GLY A 62 -0.46 -11.05 -0.10
C GLY A 62 -1.63 -10.38 0.61
N CYS A 63 -2.73 -10.12 -0.09
CA CYS A 63 -3.97 -9.61 0.49
C CYS A 63 -4.57 -10.60 1.50
N ASN A 64 -4.65 -11.89 1.12
CA ASN A 64 -5.17 -12.92 2.01
C ASN A 64 -4.32 -13.04 3.29
N LEU A 65 -2.99 -13.01 3.16
CA LEU A 65 -2.09 -13.03 4.30
C LEU A 65 -2.33 -11.86 5.26
N LYS A 66 -2.55 -10.64 4.72
CA LYS A 66 -2.90 -9.46 5.51
C LYS A 66 -4.22 -9.64 6.25
N LEU A 67 -5.23 -10.20 5.60
CA LEU A 67 -6.54 -10.45 6.21
C LEU A 67 -6.47 -11.51 7.31
N GLU A 68 -5.64 -12.53 7.14
CA GLU A 68 -5.48 -13.63 8.09
C GLU A 68 -4.59 -13.28 9.29
N LYS A 69 -3.46 -12.59 9.05
CA LYS A 69 -2.40 -12.40 10.06
C LYS A 69 -2.16 -10.95 10.47
N GLY A 70 -2.88 -10.01 9.87
CA GLY A 70 -2.74 -8.59 10.15
C GLY A 70 -1.65 -7.89 9.33
N PHE A 71 -1.56 -6.58 9.52
CA PHE A 71 -0.72 -5.69 8.73
C PHE A 71 0.78 -5.84 9.03
N ASP A 72 1.16 -6.11 10.28
CA ASP A 72 2.57 -6.21 10.70
C ASP A 72 3.35 -7.30 9.95
N VAL A 73 2.67 -8.40 9.59
CA VAL A 73 3.27 -9.47 8.77
C VAL A 73 3.65 -8.96 7.38
N ILE A 74 2.88 -8.05 6.81
CA ILE A 74 3.20 -7.43 5.51
C ILE A 74 4.42 -6.51 5.64
N LEU A 75 4.50 -5.73 6.72
CA LEU A 75 5.68 -4.90 6.99
C LEU A 75 6.95 -5.74 7.13
N GLY A 76 6.87 -6.86 7.86
CA GLY A 76 7.99 -7.81 7.97
C GLY A 76 8.43 -8.36 6.61
N LEU A 77 7.49 -8.70 5.71
CA LEU A 77 7.81 -9.12 4.35
C LEU A 77 8.45 -7.98 3.54
N PHE A 78 7.98 -6.74 3.70
CA PHE A 78 8.56 -5.60 3.01
C PHE A 78 10.00 -5.34 3.44
N GLU A 79 10.29 -5.46 4.73
CA GLU A 79 11.64 -5.35 5.26
C GLU A 79 12.54 -6.47 4.74
N GLN A 80 12.10 -7.74 4.86
CA GLN A 80 12.85 -8.91 4.42
C GLN A 80 13.22 -8.85 2.92
N HIS A 81 12.29 -8.39 2.08
CA HIS A 81 12.45 -8.36 0.63
C HIS A 81 12.94 -7.01 0.09
N ARG A 82 13.27 -6.04 0.96
CA ARG A 82 13.64 -4.67 0.59
C ARG A 82 12.65 -4.07 -0.41
N HIS A 83 11.38 -4.02 0.00
CA HIS A 83 10.30 -3.55 -0.86
C HIS A 83 10.64 -2.20 -1.49
N PRO A 84 10.51 -2.07 -2.82
CA PRO A 84 10.92 -0.87 -3.52
C PRO A 84 10.07 0.32 -3.09
N HIS A 85 10.70 1.50 -3.01
CA HIS A 85 9.98 2.74 -2.68
C HIS A 85 9.17 3.32 -3.85
N VAL A 86 9.37 2.78 -5.05
CA VAL A 86 8.66 3.16 -6.27
C VAL A 86 7.97 1.91 -6.80
N PHE A 87 6.79 2.10 -7.41
CA PHE A 87 6.06 1.01 -8.04
C PHE A 87 6.92 0.29 -9.09
N ASP A 88 7.02 -1.04 -8.96
CA ASP A 88 7.63 -1.94 -9.93
C ASP A 88 6.57 -2.96 -10.41
N PRO A 89 6.14 -2.91 -11.68
CA PRO A 89 5.13 -3.83 -12.22
C PRO A 89 5.62 -5.28 -12.30
N HIS A 90 6.94 -5.49 -12.32
CA HIS A 90 7.57 -6.82 -12.42
C HIS A 90 7.87 -7.44 -11.06
N ARG A 91 7.60 -6.72 -9.96
CA ARG A 91 7.74 -7.22 -8.59
C ARG A 91 6.90 -8.49 -8.41
N LYS A 92 7.57 -9.58 -8.07
CA LYS A 92 6.93 -10.85 -7.72
C LYS A 92 6.30 -10.80 -6.33
N SER A 93 5.36 -11.70 -6.09
CA SER A 93 4.83 -11.89 -4.74
C SER A 93 5.94 -12.23 -3.75
N TYR A 94 5.76 -11.83 -2.49
CA TYR A 94 6.63 -12.19 -1.37
C TYR A 94 6.10 -13.39 -0.57
N VAL A 95 4.97 -13.94 -1.03
CA VAL A 95 4.25 -15.05 -0.44
C VAL A 95 4.28 -16.23 -1.41
#